data_AF-A0A9D0YNG0-F1
#
_entry.id   AF-A0A9D0YNG0-F1
#
_cell.length_a   1.000
_cell.length_b   1.000
_cell.length_c   1.000
_cell.angle_alpha   90.00
_cell.angle_beta   90.00
_cell.angle_gamma   90.00
#
_symmetry.space_group_name_H-M   'P 1'
#
loop_
_entity.id
_entity.type
_entity.pdbx_description
1 polymer ?
#
loop_
_entity_poly.entity_id
_entity_poly.type
_entity_poly.pdbx_seq_one_letter_code
_entity_poly.pdbx_strand_id
1 'polypeptide(L)'
;MKKLNKLTLTALLFTSISLSASGLSQKAANGQEFYLDADCQKCHNQDSKYDAKKKKSKNMKDLNKWVRSCDTFFDVGWFPEEQQDVIKYLNEIYYKY
;
A
#
# COMPACT_ATOMS: atom_id res chain seq x y z
N MET A 1 -48.43 -33.65 35.36
CA MET A 1 -47.09 -33.07 35.61
C MET A 1 -46.18 -33.37 34.42
N LYS A 2 -45.71 -32.34 33.70
CA LYS A 2 -44.49 -32.33 32.87
C LYS A 2 -44.27 -30.87 32.46
N LYS A 3 -43.34 -30.18 33.12
CA LYS A 3 -43.01 -28.77 32.86
C LYS A 3 -42.22 -28.72 31.56
N LEU A 4 -42.69 -27.98 30.55
CA LEU A 4 -41.92 -27.69 29.36
C LEU A 4 -40.83 -26.66 29.71
N ASN A 5 -39.60 -27.02 29.40
CA ASN A 5 -38.39 -26.30 29.72
C ASN A 5 -38.31 -25.01 28.88
N LYS A 6 -37.97 -23.89 29.53
CA LYS A 6 -37.75 -22.60 28.88
C LYS A 6 -36.51 -22.71 27.98
N LEU A 7 -36.71 -23.00 26.71
CA LEU A 7 -35.67 -22.87 25.69
C LEU A 7 -35.53 -21.37 25.42
N THR A 8 -34.54 -20.75 26.05
CA THR A 8 -34.17 -19.35 25.85
C THR A 8 -33.79 -19.16 24.38
N LEU A 9 -34.66 -18.48 23.63
CA LEU A 9 -34.43 -18.09 22.25
C LEU A 9 -33.48 -16.87 22.26
N THR A 10 -32.17 -17.14 22.31
CA THR A 10 -31.15 -16.09 22.21
C THR A 10 -31.09 -15.65 20.75
N ALA A 11 -31.74 -14.53 20.43
CA ALA A 11 -31.63 -13.90 19.11
C ALA A 11 -30.19 -13.40 18.90
N LEU A 12 -29.44 -14.04 18.00
CA LEU A 12 -28.17 -13.52 17.49
C LEU A 12 -28.45 -12.28 16.63
N LEU A 13 -28.23 -11.10 17.19
CA LEU A 13 -28.07 -9.86 16.43
C LEU A 13 -26.74 -9.95 15.66
N PHE A 14 -26.80 -10.15 14.35
CA PHE A 14 -25.68 -9.90 13.45
C PHE A 14 -25.46 -8.38 13.37
N THR A 15 -24.64 -7.84 14.27
CA THR A 15 -24.04 -6.52 14.08
C THR A 15 -22.97 -6.66 12.99
N SER A 16 -23.31 -6.27 11.77
CA SER A 16 -22.36 -6.07 10.68
C SER A 16 -21.39 -4.96 11.07
N ILE A 17 -20.24 -5.36 11.62
CA ILE A 17 -19.10 -4.47 11.83
C ILE A 17 -18.54 -4.15 10.45
N SER A 18 -18.89 -2.96 9.94
CA SER A 18 -18.18 -2.36 8.81
C SER A 18 -16.77 -2.04 9.27
N LEU A 19 -15.83 -2.93 8.96
CA LEU A 19 -14.42 -2.69 9.19
C LEU A 19 -13.98 -1.63 8.19
N SER A 20 -13.96 -0.38 8.61
CA SER A 20 -13.30 0.72 7.88
C SER A 20 -11.79 0.50 7.99
N ALA A 21 -11.25 -0.42 7.18
CA ALA A 21 -9.82 -0.59 7.06
C ALA A 21 -9.24 0.66 6.41
N SER A 22 -8.57 1.49 7.19
CA SER A 22 -7.64 2.51 6.70
C SER A 22 -6.38 1.79 6.20
N GLY A 23 -6.51 1.09 5.08
CA GLY A 23 -5.43 0.40 4.35
C GLY A 23 -4.96 1.20 3.14
N LEU A 24 -3.84 0.78 2.56
CA LEU A 24 -3.40 1.29 1.26
C LEU A 24 -4.52 1.12 0.22
N SER A 25 -4.60 2.06 -0.71
CA SER A 25 -5.40 1.87 -1.93
C SER A 25 -5.03 0.54 -2.59
N GLN A 26 -6.01 -0.16 -3.16
CA GLN A 26 -5.77 -1.45 -3.83
C GLN A 26 -4.67 -1.38 -4.89
N LYS A 27 -4.49 -0.21 -5.52
CA LYS A 27 -3.43 0.02 -6.50
C LYS A 27 -2.06 0.31 -5.88
N ALA A 28 -2.04 0.85 -4.67
CA ALA A 28 -0.83 1.01 -3.88
C ALA A 28 -0.41 -0.29 -3.19
N ALA A 29 -1.37 -1.19 -2.90
CA ALA A 29 -1.09 -2.51 -2.32
C ALA A 29 -0.20 -3.36 -3.25
N ASN A 30 -0.51 -3.41 -4.55
CA ASN A 30 0.33 -4.11 -5.53
C ASN A 30 1.71 -3.44 -5.70
N GLY A 31 1.75 -2.11 -5.64
CA GLY A 31 2.99 -1.35 -5.77
C GLY A 31 4.01 -1.62 -4.65
N GLN A 32 3.55 -2.05 -3.47
CA GLN A 32 4.43 -2.46 -2.39
C GLN A 32 5.23 -3.71 -2.74
N GLU A 33 4.59 -4.71 -3.35
CA GLU A 33 5.25 -5.97 -3.74
C GLU A 33 6.35 -5.70 -4.77
N PHE A 34 6.02 -5.00 -5.85
CA PHE A 34 7.00 -4.58 -6.85
C PHE A 34 8.15 -3.77 -6.23
N TYR A 35 7.85 -2.81 -5.35
CA TYR A 35 8.86 -2.03 -4.65
C TYR A 35 9.86 -2.91 -3.88
N LEU A 36 9.37 -3.93 -3.18
CA LEU A 36 10.19 -4.86 -2.41
C LEU A 36 11.02 -5.76 -3.34
N ASP A 37 10.41 -6.29 -4.40
CA ASP A 37 11.06 -7.20 -5.36
C ASP A 37 12.15 -6.52 -6.18
N ALA A 38 11.97 -5.26 -6.53
CA ALA A 38 12.99 -4.44 -7.18
C ALA A 38 14.11 -3.99 -6.25
N ASP A 39 14.11 -4.47 -4.99
CA ASP A 39 15.15 -4.19 -4.02
C ASP A 39 15.36 -2.70 -3.74
N CYS A 40 14.30 -1.89 -3.88
CA CYS A 40 14.38 -0.45 -3.68
C CYS A 40 14.89 -0.08 -2.27
N GLN A 41 14.61 -0.94 -1.28
CA GLN A 41 15.12 -0.82 0.09
C GLN A 41 16.65 -0.86 0.22
N LYS A 42 17.38 -1.42 -0.77
CA LYS A 42 18.86 -1.44 -0.76
C LYS A 42 19.46 -0.04 -0.69
N CYS A 43 18.75 0.96 -1.22
CA CYS A 43 19.14 2.36 -1.14
C CYS A 43 18.19 3.23 -0.31
N HIS A 44 16.94 2.79 -0.11
CA HIS A 44 15.87 3.55 0.54
C HIS A 44 15.29 2.78 1.74
N ASN A 45 16.01 2.76 2.87
CA ASN A 45 15.52 2.14 4.10
C ASN A 45 14.78 3.15 4.99
N GLN A 46 14.09 2.67 6.04
CA GLN A 46 13.28 3.51 6.92
C GLN A 46 14.06 4.67 7.57
N ASP A 47 15.34 4.45 7.86
CA ASP A 47 16.23 5.47 8.45
C ASP A 47 16.87 6.41 7.40
N SER A 48 16.86 6.03 6.12
CA SER A 48 17.37 6.85 5.03
C SER A 48 16.43 6.92 3.81
N LYS A 49 15.85 8.12 3.68
CA LYS A 49 15.38 8.78 2.44
C LYS A 49 14.12 8.22 1.78
N TYR A 50 13.00 8.67 2.31
CA TYR A 50 12.00 9.43 1.56
C TYR A 50 11.62 10.70 2.32
N ASP A 51 12.61 11.50 2.74
CA ASP A 51 12.36 12.73 3.49
C ASP A 51 11.63 13.75 2.60
N ALA A 52 10.35 13.98 2.87
CA ALA A 52 9.53 14.93 2.16
C ALA A 52 10.01 16.39 2.30
N LYS A 53 10.92 16.71 3.22
CA LYS A 53 11.54 18.05 3.32
C LYS A 53 12.83 18.13 2.50
N LYS A 54 13.51 17.01 2.23
CA LYS A 54 14.73 16.92 1.42
C LYS A 54 14.53 16.20 0.08
N LYS A 55 13.27 15.97 -0.32
CA LYS A 55 12.93 15.24 -1.54
C LYS A 55 13.54 15.90 -2.78
N LYS A 56 14.31 15.09 -3.54
CA LYS A 56 14.86 15.47 -4.86
C LYS A 56 13.77 15.52 -5.92
N SER A 57 12.78 14.64 -5.83
CA SER A 57 11.52 14.75 -6.57
C SER A 57 10.73 15.94 -6.01
N LYS A 58 10.11 16.76 -6.87
CA LYS A 58 9.29 17.92 -6.46
C LYS A 58 7.80 17.79 -6.79
N ASN A 59 7.44 16.82 -7.62
CA ASN A 59 6.07 16.59 -8.10
C ASN A 59 5.94 15.16 -8.65
N MET A 60 4.72 14.78 -9.07
CA MET A 60 4.44 13.46 -9.65
C MET A 60 5.29 13.16 -10.89
N LYS A 61 5.57 14.14 -11.76
CA LYS A 61 6.39 13.93 -12.96
C LYS A 61 7.84 13.56 -12.59
N ASP A 62 8.41 14.23 -11.58
CA ASP A 62 9.75 13.90 -11.11
C ASP A 62 9.79 12.55 -10.43
N LEU A 63 8.77 12.20 -9.62
CA LEU A 63 8.66 10.88 -9.01
C LEU A 63 8.66 9.78 -10.06
N ASN A 64 7.83 9.94 -11.11
CA ASN A 64 7.77 8.99 -12.21
C ASN A 64 9.13 8.82 -12.89
N LYS A 65 9.85 9.93 -13.12
CA LYS A 65 11.19 9.89 -13.72
C LYS A 65 12.18 9.13 -12.83
N TRP A 66 12.18 9.40 -11.53
CA TRP A 66 13.08 8.70 -10.60
C TRP A 66 12.79 7.21 -10.52
N VAL A 67 11.52 6.80 -10.42
CA VAL A 67 11.14 5.38 -10.41
C VAL A 67 11.57 4.69 -11.71
N ARG A 68 11.39 5.33 -12.87
CA ARG A 68 11.86 4.79 -14.15
C ARG A 68 13.38 4.60 -14.17
N SER A 69 14.12 5.55 -13.60
CA SER A 69 15.57 5.43 -13.49
C SER A 69 16.00 4.29 -12.58
N CYS A 70 15.27 4.03 -11.49
CA CYS A 70 15.51 2.87 -10.63
C CYS A 70 15.26 1.55 -11.37
N ASP A 71 14.12 1.43 -12.06
CA ASP A 71 13.78 0.28 -12.88
C ASP A 71 14.89 -0.04 -13.91
N THR A 72 15.36 0.98 -14.65
CA THR A 72 16.48 0.81 -15.59
C THR A 72 17.81 0.49 -14.89
N PHE A 73 18.10 1.11 -13.74
CA PHE A 73 19.38 0.92 -13.05
C PHE A 73 19.52 -0.49 -12.46
N PHE A 74 18.43 -1.03 -11.93
CA PHE A 74 18.39 -2.39 -11.39
C PHE A 74 18.01 -3.44 -12.44
N ASP A 75 17.77 -3.03 -13.69
CA ASP A 75 17.35 -3.89 -14.80
C ASP A 75 16.12 -4.76 -14.43
N VAL A 76 15.13 -4.14 -13.79
CA VAL A 76 13.95 -4.85 -13.26
C VAL A 76 13.03 -5.27 -14.39
N GLY A 77 12.78 -4.36 -15.35
CA GLY A 77 12.02 -4.65 -16.57
C GLY A 77 10.51 -4.57 -16.39
N TRP A 78 10.03 -3.65 -15.55
CA TRP A 78 8.60 -3.50 -15.30
C TRP A 78 7.80 -3.14 -16.55
N PHE A 79 6.59 -3.69 -16.62
CA PHE A 79 5.55 -3.17 -17.51
C PHE A 79 5.10 -1.77 -17.04
N PRO A 80 4.54 -0.94 -17.93
CA PRO A 80 4.10 0.41 -17.58
C PRO A 80 3.15 0.45 -16.38
N GLU A 81 2.25 -0.51 -16.25
CA GLU A 81 1.27 -0.62 -15.16
C GLU A 81 1.93 -0.90 -13.81
N GLU A 82 2.92 -1.80 -13.78
CA GLU A 82 3.65 -2.19 -12.57
C GLU A 82 4.47 -1.00 -12.06
N GLN A 83 5.14 -0.29 -12.97
CA GLN A 83 5.84 0.94 -12.65
C GLN A 83 4.88 1.99 -12.06
N GLN A 84 3.67 2.14 -12.63
CA GLN A 84 2.66 3.05 -12.10
C GLN A 84 2.15 2.64 -10.72
N ASP A 85 2.08 1.35 -10.41
CA ASP A 85 1.67 0.87 -9.10
C ASP A 85 2.72 1.20 -8.04
N VAL A 86 4.01 1.04 -8.35
CA VAL A 86 5.12 1.48 -7.47
C VAL A 86 5.07 2.99 -7.24
N ILE A 87 4.85 3.79 -8.29
CA ILE A 87 4.70 5.24 -8.17
C ILE A 87 3.57 5.62 -7.21
N LYS A 88 2.41 4.95 -7.33
CA LYS A 88 1.24 5.21 -6.47
C LYS A 88 1.52 4.82 -5.03
N TYR A 89 2.13 3.66 -4.80
CA TYR A 89 2.60 3.23 -3.49
C TYR A 89 3.51 4.27 -2.85
N LEU A 90 4.56 4.71 -3.56
CA LEU A 90 5.49 5.70 -3.05
C LEU A 90 4.83 7.06 -2.79
N ASN A 91 3.92 7.51 -3.67
CA ASN A 91 3.20 8.76 -3.44
C ASN A 91 2.30 8.67 -2.21
N GLU A 92 1.57 7.56 -2.08
CA GLU A 92 0.64 7.33 -0.99
C GLU A 92 1.33 7.15 0.34
N ILE A 93 2.52 6.55 0.42
CA ILE A 93 3.21 6.38 1.69
C ILE A 93 4.12 7.56 2.05
N TYR A 94 4.86 8.10 1.07
CA TYR A 94 5.97 9.00 1.37
C TYR A 94 5.83 10.42 0.78
N TYR A 95 5.45 10.55 -0.49
CA TYR A 95 5.60 11.85 -1.18
C TYR A 95 4.41 12.79 -1.04
N LYS A 96 3.19 12.26 -1.07
CA LYS A 96 1.91 12.98 -0.88
C LYS A 96 1.76 14.19 -1.81
N TYR A 97 2.16 14.05 -3.08
CA TYR A 97 1.84 15.02 -4.13
C TYR A 97 0.39 14.91 -4.57
#